data_AF-A0A929VCP7-F1
#
_entry.id   AF-A0A929VCP7-F1
#
_cell.length_a   1.000
_cell.length_b   1.000
_cell.length_c   1.000
_cell.angle_alpha   90.00
_cell.angle_beta   90.00
_cell.angle_gamma   90.00
#
_symmetry.space_group_name_H-M   'P 1'
#
loop_
_entity.id
_entity.type
_entity.pdbx_description
1 polymer ?
#
loop_
_entity_poly.entity_id
_entity_poly.type
_entity_poly.pdbx_seq_one_letter_code
_entity_poly.pdbx_strand_id
1 'polypeptide(L)'
;MSESYQPPFHMTEEITNLIVEIGLYVGSITTYETMHQNPVLRRNNRIKSIYSSLAIEQNTLSLDQVSDVINGKRVLAPPQDIREVKNAYEAYER
;
A
#
# COMPACT_ATOMS: atom_id res chain seq x y z
N MET A 1 18.36 -1.19 35.53
CA MET A 1 17.31 -1.57 34.55
C MET A 1 17.04 -0.33 33.74
N SER A 2 17.39 -0.32 32.45
CA SER A 2 17.11 0.81 31.58
C SER A 2 15.58 0.99 31.47
N GLU A 3 15.07 2.17 31.79
CA GLU A 3 13.67 2.50 31.55
C GLU A 3 13.31 2.23 30.09
N SER A 4 12.23 1.48 29.87
CA SER A 4 11.70 1.24 28.53
C SER A 4 11.17 2.56 27.98
N TYR A 5 11.66 2.99 26.82
CA TYR A 5 11.13 4.16 26.13
C TYR A 5 9.61 4.03 25.94
N GLN A 6 8.86 5.00 26.47
CA GLN A 6 7.44 5.18 26.16
C GLN A 6 7.31 6.26 25.09
N PRO A 7 6.81 5.92 23.89
CA PRO A 7 6.46 6.93 22.90
C PRO A 7 5.39 7.88 23.45
N PRO A 8 5.46 9.19 23.15
CA PRO A 8 4.58 10.20 23.74
C PRO A 8 3.19 10.27 23.09
N PHE A 9 2.52 9.14 22.90
CA PHE A 9 1.19 9.08 22.31
C PHE A 9 0.12 9.50 23.33
N HIS A 10 -0.74 10.45 22.95
CA HIS A 10 -1.84 10.94 23.78
C HIS A 10 -3.14 10.84 22.99
N MET A 11 -4.16 10.26 23.60
CA MET A 11 -5.46 10.09 22.96
C MET A 11 -6.23 11.41 22.94
N THR A 12 -6.87 11.71 21.82
CA THR A 12 -7.76 12.87 21.67
C THR A 12 -9.16 12.44 21.23
N GLU A 13 -10.15 13.32 21.39
CA GLU A 13 -11.50 13.07 20.86
C GLU A 13 -11.48 12.89 19.33
N GLU A 14 -10.65 13.63 18.62
CA GLU A 14 -10.49 13.51 17.16
C GLU A 14 -10.00 12.10 16.76
N ILE A 15 -8.94 11.59 17.42
CA ILE A 15 -8.46 10.23 17.15
C ILE A 15 -9.57 9.21 17.45
N THR A 16 -10.39 9.45 18.48
CA THR A 16 -11.49 8.54 18.86
C THR A 16 -12.55 8.51 17.76
N ASN A 17 -12.95 9.68 17.26
CA ASN A 17 -13.91 9.81 16.17
C ASN A 17 -13.40 9.16 14.88
N LEU A 18 -12.12 9.35 14.55
CA LEU A 18 -11.48 8.70 13.39
C LEU A 18 -11.46 7.17 13.53
N ILE A 19 -11.17 6.63 14.73
CA ILE A 19 -11.23 5.18 14.97
C ILE A 19 -12.63 4.63 14.70
N VAL A 20 -13.67 5.31 15.20
CA VAL A 20 -15.07 4.90 14.99
C VAL A 20 -15.42 4.93 13.51
N GLU A 21 -15.09 6.02 12.81
CA GLU A 21 -15.38 6.16 11.38
C GLU A 21 -14.65 5.11 10.53
N ILE A 22 -13.35 4.92 10.76
CA ILE A 22 -12.56 3.89 10.08
C ILE A 22 -13.15 2.51 10.33
N GLY A 23 -13.55 2.20 11.58
CA GLY A 23 -14.18 0.93 11.93
C GLY A 23 -15.48 0.66 11.16
N LEU A 24 -16.33 1.69 11.00
CA LEU A 24 -17.56 1.59 10.23
C LEU A 24 -17.29 1.32 8.74
N TYR A 25 -16.32 2.02 8.14
CA TYR A 25 -15.95 1.78 6.74
C TYR A 25 -15.32 0.41 6.53
N VAL A 26 -14.42 -0.02 7.41
CA VAL A 26 -13.82 -1.36 7.35
C VAL A 26 -14.91 -2.43 7.41
N GLY A 27 -15.85 -2.35 8.36
CA GLY A 27 -16.95 -3.31 8.46
C GLY A 27 -17.82 -3.37 7.20
N SER A 28 -18.09 -2.20 6.62
CA SER A 28 -18.84 -2.09 5.35
C SER A 28 -18.11 -2.76 4.18
N ILE A 29 -16.80 -2.48 4.03
CA ILE A 29 -15.96 -3.04 2.97
C ILE A 29 -15.81 -4.56 3.12
N THR A 30 -15.52 -5.05 4.34
CA THR A 30 -15.35 -6.48 4.60
C THR A 30 -16.61 -7.27 4.26
N THR A 31 -17.79 -6.73 4.58
CA THR A 31 -19.07 -7.37 4.23
C THR A 31 -19.24 -7.45 2.71
N TYR A 32 -18.92 -6.38 1.98
CA TYR A 32 -18.99 -6.35 0.52
C TYR A 32 -18.00 -7.32 -0.15
N GLU A 33 -16.72 -7.31 0.25
CA GLU A 33 -15.68 -8.17 -0.31
C GLU A 33 -15.96 -9.65 -0.07
N THR A 34 -16.49 -10.01 1.10
CA THR A 34 -16.88 -11.40 1.41
C THR A 34 -17.93 -11.91 0.43
N MET A 35 -18.85 -11.05 -0.02
CA MET A 35 -19.88 -11.39 -1.00
C MET A 35 -19.40 -11.30 -2.45
N HIS A 36 -18.39 -10.47 -2.74
CA HIS A 36 -17.97 -10.12 -4.10
C HIS A 36 -16.43 -10.14 -4.28
N GLN A 37 -15.80 -11.28 -4.04
CA GLN A 37 -14.35 -11.41 -4.22
C GLN A 37 -13.93 -11.19 -5.68
N ASN A 38 -13.14 -10.15 -5.93
CA ASN A 38 -12.60 -9.85 -7.27
C ASN A 38 -11.06 -9.82 -7.26
N PRO A 39 -10.39 -10.90 -7.72
CA PRO A 39 -8.93 -10.99 -7.78
C PRO A 39 -8.27 -9.87 -8.63
N VAL A 40 -8.96 -9.37 -9.66
CA VAL A 40 -8.46 -8.29 -10.51
C VAL A 40 -8.39 -6.97 -9.73
N LEU A 41 -9.42 -6.67 -8.93
CA LEU A 41 -9.42 -5.48 -8.08
C LEU A 41 -8.30 -5.52 -7.03
N ARG A 42 -8.06 -6.69 -6.40
CA ARG A 42 -6.96 -6.86 -5.45
C ARG A 42 -5.60 -6.58 -6.09
N ARG A 43 -5.36 -7.15 -7.27
CA ARG A 43 -4.12 -6.92 -8.02
C ARG A 43 -3.95 -5.44 -8.39
N ASN A 44 -5.01 -4.79 -8.87
CA ASN A 44 -4.96 -3.37 -9.23
C ASN A 44 -4.70 -2.47 -8.01
N ASN A 45 -5.33 -2.76 -6.87
CA ASN A 45 -5.08 -2.02 -5.64
C ASN A 45 -3.64 -2.19 -5.16
N ARG A 46 -3.08 -3.40 -5.27
CA ARG A 46 -1.67 -3.66 -4.94
C ARG A 46 -0.71 -2.84 -5.81
N ILE A 47 -0.94 -2.80 -7.12
CA ILE A 47 -0.13 -1.99 -8.05
C ILE A 47 -0.18 -0.51 -7.64
N LYS A 48 -1.37 0.01 -7.31
CA LYS A 48 -1.54 1.40 -6.84
C LYS A 48 -0.81 1.67 -5.52
N SER A 49 -0.86 0.74 -4.57
CA SER A 49 -0.15 0.87 -3.28
C SER A 49 1.37 0.92 -3.48
N ILE A 50 1.92 0.04 -4.34
CA ILE A 50 3.35 0.02 -4.66
C ILE A 50 3.76 1.32 -5.34
N TYR A 51 3.01 1.76 -6.36
CA TYR A 51 3.26 3.03 -7.04
C TYR A 51 3.26 4.21 -6.07
N SER A 52 2.22 4.33 -5.24
CA SER A 52 2.08 5.47 -4.32
C SER A 52 3.20 5.50 -3.28
N SER A 53 3.60 4.34 -2.75
CA SER A 53 4.71 4.23 -1.79
C SER A 53 6.04 4.64 -2.42
N LEU A 54 6.34 4.16 -3.62
CA LEU A 54 7.61 4.45 -4.29
C LEU A 54 7.67 5.90 -4.81
N ALA A 55 6.54 6.48 -5.21
CA ALA A 55 6.47 7.88 -5.61
C ALA A 55 6.84 8.84 -4.47
N ILE A 56 6.50 8.51 -3.21
CA ILE A 56 6.92 9.27 -2.02
C ILE A 56 8.45 9.25 -1.87
N GLU A 57 9.07 8.11 -2.19
CA GLU A 57 10.53 7.89 -2.17
C GLU A 57 11.21 8.36 -3.47
N GLN A 58 10.55 9.22 -4.26
CA GLN A 58 11.05 9.81 -5.51
C GLN A 58 11.35 8.81 -6.64
N ASN A 59 10.71 7.64 -6.65
CA ASN A 59 10.72 6.76 -7.81
C ASN A 59 10.00 7.44 -8.99
N THR A 60 10.60 7.35 -10.18
CA THR A 60 10.17 8.14 -11.34
C THR A 60 9.17 7.43 -12.26
N LEU A 61 8.87 6.15 -12.01
CA LEU A 61 8.00 5.36 -12.87
C LEU A 61 6.55 5.80 -12.74
N SER A 62 5.86 5.92 -13.87
CA SER A 62 4.40 6.11 -13.89
C SER A 62 3.67 4.86 -13.41
N LEU A 63 2.40 5.01 -13.04
CA LEU A 63 1.54 3.87 -12.66
C LEU A 63 1.52 2.77 -13.74
N ASP A 64 1.47 3.16 -15.01
CA ASP A 64 1.48 2.22 -16.14
C ASP A 64 2.83 1.50 -16.25
N GLN A 65 3.94 2.21 -16.04
CA GLN A 65 5.27 1.59 -16.02
C GLN A 65 5.44 0.62 -14.85
N VAL A 66 4.94 0.96 -13.65
CA VAL A 66 4.92 0.04 -12.50
C VAL A 66 4.11 -1.21 -12.84
N SER A 67 2.92 -1.05 -13.43
CA SER A 67 2.08 -2.15 -13.90
C SER A 67 2.81 -3.02 -14.93
N ASP A 68 3.47 -2.41 -15.90
CA ASP A 68 4.22 -3.11 -16.94
C ASP A 68 5.44 -3.87 -16.40
N VAL A 69 6.15 -3.31 -15.42
CA VAL A 69 7.23 -4.02 -14.70
C VAL A 69 6.68 -5.25 -13.98
N ILE A 70 5.56 -5.12 -13.26
CA ILE A 70 4.92 -6.24 -12.54
C ILE A 70 4.38 -7.30 -13.52
N ASN A 71 3.93 -6.88 -14.71
CA ASN A 71 3.49 -7.78 -15.78
C ASN A 71 4.66 -8.42 -16.57
N GLY A 72 5.92 -8.12 -16.22
CA GLY A 72 7.08 -8.66 -16.92
C GLY A 72 7.30 -8.08 -18.33
N LYS A 73 6.65 -6.97 -18.66
CA LYS A 73 6.88 -6.26 -19.93
C LYS A 73 8.20 -5.50 -19.89
N ARG A 74 8.74 -5.17 -21.07
CA ARG A 74 9.94 -4.34 -21.18
C ARG A 74 9.58 -2.88 -20.91
N VAL A 75 10.27 -2.27 -19.97
CA VAL A 75 10.11 -0.85 -19.60
C VAL A 75 11.47 -0.17 -19.69
N LEU A 76 11.52 0.96 -20.38
CA LEU A 76 12.71 1.81 -20.44
C LEU A 76 12.64 2.84 -19.31
N ALA A 77 13.45 2.63 -18.27
CA ALA A 77 13.53 3.48 -17.09
C ALA A 77 14.86 3.25 -16.34
N PRO A 78 15.21 4.07 -15.33
CA PRO A 78 16.37 3.81 -14.50
C PRO A 78 16.36 2.38 -13.91
N PRO A 79 17.48 1.64 -13.99
CA PRO A 79 17.52 0.26 -13.50
C PRO A 79 17.19 0.13 -12.01
N GLN A 80 17.53 1.15 -11.22
CA GLN A 80 17.25 1.23 -9.79
C GLN A 80 15.74 1.24 -9.53
N ASP A 81 15.02 2.15 -10.17
CA ASP A 81 13.57 2.29 -10.01
C ASP A 81 12.81 1.02 -10.42
N ILE A 82 13.25 0.36 -11.50
CA ILE A 82 12.67 -0.94 -11.91
C ILE A 82 12.91 -2.01 -10.83
N ARG A 83 14.11 -2.02 -10.22
CA ARG A 83 14.46 -2.96 -9.15
C ARG A 83 13.63 -2.71 -7.89
N GLU A 84 13.41 -1.46 -7.53
CA GLU A 84 12.55 -1.09 -6.39
C GLU A 84 11.13 -1.57 -6.56
N VAL A 85 10.54 -1.40 -7.76
CA VAL A 85 9.19 -1.92 -8.05
C VAL A 85 9.13 -3.43 -7.88
N LYS A 86 10.12 -4.16 -8.40
CA LYS A 86 10.17 -5.63 -8.26
C LYS A 86 10.30 -6.06 -6.80
N ASN A 87 11.20 -5.42 -6.06
CA ASN A 87 11.43 -5.71 -4.64
C ASN A 87 10.19 -5.40 -3.80
N ALA A 88 9.54 -4.25 -4.05
CA ALA A 88 8.31 -3.88 -3.37
C ALA A 88 7.20 -4.90 -3.67
N TYR A 89 7.04 -5.29 -4.94
CA TYR A 89 6.07 -6.31 -5.33
C TYR A 89 6.30 -7.64 -4.61
N GLU A 90 7.54 -8.12 -4.55
CA GLU A 90 7.90 -9.34 -3.81
C GLU A 90 7.64 -9.22 -2.31
N ALA A 91 7.91 -8.06 -1.70
CA ALA A 91 7.69 -7.84 -0.27
C ALA A 91 6.20 -7.90 0.12
N TYR A 92 5.30 -7.49 -0.79
CA TYR A 92 3.86 -7.49 -0.59
C TYR A 92 3.15 -8.81 -1.01
N GLU A 93 3.84 -9.72 -1.70
CA GLU A 93 3.34 -11.06 -2.07
C GLU A 93 3.58 -12.10 -0.94
N ARG A 94 4.37 -11.76 0.09
CA ARG A 94 4.45 -12.54 1.35
C ARG A 94 3.24 -12.28 2.25
#